data_AF-A0A830DA44-F1
#
_entry.id   AF-A0A830DA44-F1
#
_cell.length_a   1.000
_cell.length_b   1.000
_cell.length_c   1.000
_cell.angle_alpha   90.00
_cell.angle_beta   90.00
_cell.angle_gamma   90.00
#
_symmetry.space_group_name_H-M   'P 1'
#
loop_
_entity.id
_entity.type
_entity.pdbx_description
1 polymer ?
#
loop_
_entity_poly.entity_id
_entity_poly.type
_entity_poly.pdbx_seq_one_letter_code
_entity_poly.pdbx_strand_id
1 'polypeptide(L)'
;MHDWLILVLLVIIEIVLFIIHPFYRFVGRDMMTDLKYPMKENTVPVWAVPLYAVLLPITIFVLYYLRRRDIYDLHNSVLGLLFAVLITAVLTDSIKNGVGRPRPDFFWRCFPDGRD
;
A
#
# COMPACT_ATOMS: atom_id res chain seq x y z
N MET A 1 15.28 1.06 21.23
CA MET A 1 16.41 1.17 20.27
C MET A 1 16.26 0.15 19.15
N HIS A 2 16.02 -1.13 19.45
CA HIS A 2 15.81 -2.17 18.44
C HIS A 2 14.58 -1.91 17.56
N ASP A 3 13.50 -1.37 18.11
CA ASP A 3 12.27 -1.09 17.36
C ASP A 3 12.50 -0.10 16.20
N TRP A 4 13.28 0.94 16.46
CA TRP A 4 13.67 1.92 15.44
C TRP A 4 14.55 1.32 14.33
N LEU A 5 15.43 0.38 14.68
CA LEU A 5 16.23 -0.34 13.69
C LEU A 5 15.36 -1.23 12.80
N ILE A 6 14.36 -1.90 13.37
CA ILE A 6 13.43 -2.73 12.60
C ILE A 6 12.57 -1.85 11.68
N LEU A 7 12.12 -0.66 12.13
CA LEU A 7 11.41 0.28 11.27
C LEU A 7 12.26 0.72 10.08
N VAL A 8 13.52 1.08 10.31
CA VAL A 8 14.45 1.43 9.22
C VAL A 8 14.63 0.26 8.26
N LEU A 9 14.78 -0.96 8.77
CA LEU A 9 14.88 -2.16 7.94
C LEU A 9 13.62 -2.37 7.09
N LEU A 10 12.42 -2.23 7.67
CA LEU A 10 11.16 -2.36 6.94
C LEU A 10 11.03 -1.30 5.84
N VAL A 11 11.43 -0.05 6.10
CA VAL A 11 11.47 1.01 5.08
C VAL A 11 12.42 0.66 3.94
N ILE A 12 13.61 0.12 4.24
CA ILE A 12 14.57 -0.32 3.21
C ILE A 12 13.95 -1.44 2.36
N ILE A 13 13.34 -2.43 3.00
CA ILE A 13 12.67 -3.55 2.29
C ILE A 13 11.56 -3.01 1.37
N GLU A 14 10.75 -2.07 1.86
CA GLU A 14 9.68 -1.47 1.08
C GLU A 14 10.21 -0.71 -0.15
N ILE A 15 11.28 0.08 0.02
CA ILE A 15 11.92 0.78 -1.10
C ILE A 15 12.44 -0.22 -2.13
N VAL A 16 13.06 -1.31 -1.68
CA VAL A 16 13.54 -2.38 -2.57
C VAL A 16 12.37 -3.02 -3.31
N LEU A 17 11.29 -3.37 -2.62
CA LEU A 17 10.08 -3.95 -3.23
C LEU A 17 9.44 -2.98 -4.24
N PHE A 18 9.44 -1.69 -3.97
CA PHE A 18 8.90 -0.67 -4.86
C PHE A 18 9.68 -0.54 -6.18
N ILE A 19 11.00 -0.76 -6.14
CA ILE A 19 11.86 -0.70 -7.32
C ILE A 19 11.80 -2.00 -8.14
N ILE A 20 11.58 -3.14 -7.48
CA ILE A 20 11.50 -4.44 -8.15
C ILE A 20 10.28 -4.48 -9.08
N HIS A 21 10.51 -4.85 -10.35
CA HIS A 21 9.42 -5.10 -11.29
C HIS A 21 8.62 -6.34 -10.87
N PRO A 22 7.28 -6.29 -10.98
CA PRO A 22 6.45 -7.43 -10.65
C PRO A 22 6.71 -8.59 -11.62
N PHE A 23 6.44 -9.81 -11.17
CA PHE A 23 6.49 -10.99 -12.00
C PHE A 23 5.53 -10.86 -13.21
N TYR A 24 6.06 -10.98 -14.42
CA TYR A 24 5.26 -10.91 -15.64
C TYR A 24 4.55 -12.24 -15.88
N ARG A 25 3.27 -12.30 -15.50
CA ARG A 25 2.40 -13.46 -15.77
C ARG A 25 1.93 -13.45 -17.22
N PHE A 26 2.07 -14.59 -17.91
CA PHE A 26 1.48 -14.78 -19.23
C PHE A 26 -0.05 -14.73 -19.18
N VAL A 27 -0.67 -13.95 -20.08
CA VAL A 27 -2.12 -13.78 -20.19
C VAL A 27 -2.60 -14.46 -21.46
N GLY A 28 -3.35 -15.56 -21.32
CA GLY A 28 -3.98 -16.28 -22.43
C GLY A 28 -5.23 -15.56 -22.97
N ARG A 29 -5.67 -15.93 -24.17
CA ARG A 29 -6.87 -15.36 -24.81
C ARG A 29 -8.17 -15.65 -24.04
N ASP A 30 -8.23 -16.80 -23.38
CA ASP A 30 -9.32 -17.21 -22.49
C ASP A 30 -9.46 -16.27 -21.27
N MET A 31 -8.33 -15.84 -20.71
CA MET A 31 -8.29 -14.93 -19.55
C MET A 31 -8.60 -13.47 -19.90
N MET A 32 -8.58 -13.08 -21.19
CA MET A 32 -8.84 -11.70 -21.60
C MET A 32 -10.29 -11.27 -21.38
N THR A 33 -11.22 -12.21 -21.33
CA THR A 33 -12.64 -11.93 -21.02
C THR A 33 -12.81 -11.28 -19.65
N ASP A 34 -12.06 -11.75 -18.64
CA ASP A 34 -12.08 -11.21 -17.28
C ASP A 34 -11.30 -9.90 -17.11
N LEU A 35 -10.48 -9.52 -18.11
CA LEU A 35 -9.60 -8.34 -18.07
C LEU A 35 -10.12 -7.17 -18.92
N LYS A 36 -11.39 -7.23 -19.35
CA LYS A 36 -12.07 -6.22 -20.18
C LYS A 36 -13.04 -5.33 -19.40
N TYR A 37 -12.94 -5.28 -18.07
CA TYR A 37 -13.81 -4.40 -17.27
C TYR A 37 -13.61 -2.93 -17.68
N PRO A 38 -14.70 -2.13 -17.75
CA PRO A 38 -14.61 -0.74 -18.18
C PRO A 38 -13.69 0.07 -17.26
N MET A 39 -12.78 0.83 -17.85
CA MET A 39 -11.90 1.74 -17.11
C MET A 39 -12.74 2.86 -16.49
N LYS A 40 -12.70 2.96 -15.16
CA LYS A 40 -13.34 4.04 -14.40
C LYS A 40 -12.30 4.85 -13.66
N GLU A 41 -12.62 6.11 -13.41
CA GLU A 41 -11.80 6.96 -12.55
C GLU A 41 -11.85 6.48 -11.10
N ASN A 42 -10.79 6.79 -10.34
CA ASN A 42 -10.71 6.40 -8.94
C ASN A 42 -11.72 7.19 -8.11
N THR A 43 -12.70 6.52 -7.51
CA THR A 43 -13.68 7.15 -6.59
C THR A 43 -13.01 7.82 -5.39
N VAL A 44 -11.94 7.22 -4.88
CA VAL A 44 -11.13 7.76 -3.79
C VAL A 44 -9.71 7.96 -4.30
N PRO A 45 -9.13 9.16 -4.16
CA PRO A 45 -7.80 9.40 -4.66
C PRO A 45 -6.75 8.68 -3.82
N VAL A 46 -5.68 8.22 -4.45
CA VAL A 46 -4.64 7.41 -3.80
C VAL A 46 -3.97 8.16 -2.63
N TRP A 47 -3.86 9.49 -2.72
CA TRP A 47 -3.30 10.33 -1.65
C TRP A 47 -4.17 10.39 -0.38
N ALA A 48 -5.46 10.06 -0.47
CA ALA A 48 -6.35 10.06 0.70
C ALA A 48 -6.05 8.88 1.63
N VAL A 49 -5.53 7.77 1.10
CA VAL A 49 -5.21 6.56 1.88
C VAL A 49 -4.19 6.85 2.98
N PRO A 50 -2.97 7.38 2.69
CA PRO A 50 -2.01 7.71 3.74
C PRO A 50 -2.51 8.82 4.67
N LEU A 51 -3.32 9.76 4.17
CA LEU A 51 -3.93 10.80 5.00
C LEU A 51 -4.82 10.19 6.09
N TYR A 52 -5.78 9.35 5.71
CA TYR A 52 -6.69 8.75 6.69
C TYR A 52 -6.03 7.66 7.54
N ALA A 53 -5.15 6.83 6.96
CA ALA A 53 -4.54 5.73 7.67
C ALA A 53 -3.46 6.16 8.69
N VAL A 54 -2.83 7.33 8.49
CA VAL A 54 -1.73 7.80 9.34
C VAL A 54 -2.10 9.07 10.09
N LEU A 55 -2.63 10.09 9.41
CA LEU A 55 -2.88 11.39 10.04
C LEU A 55 -4.00 11.32 11.08
N LEU A 56 -5.07 10.57 10.79
CA LEU A 56 -6.22 10.45 11.70
C LEU A 56 -5.85 9.74 13.02
N PRO A 57 -5.16 8.58 13.03
CA PRO A 57 -4.72 7.98 14.30
C PRO A 57 -3.74 8.87 15.07
N ILE A 58 -2.81 9.55 14.38
CA ILE A 58 -1.88 10.47 15.04
C ILE A 58 -2.61 11.62 15.72
N THR A 59 -3.64 12.23 15.08
CA THR A 59 -4.40 13.31 15.72
C THR A 59 -5.13 12.83 16.97
N ILE A 60 -5.65 11.61 16.98
CA ILE A 60 -6.27 11.00 18.16
C ILE A 60 -5.23 10.80 19.28
N PHE A 61 -4.05 10.24 18.96
CA PHE A 61 -2.99 10.02 19.95
C PHE A 61 -2.50 11.34 20.55
N VAL A 62 -2.34 12.38 19.72
CA VAL A 62 -1.96 13.72 20.18
C VAL A 62 -3.05 14.32 21.08
N LEU A 63 -4.32 14.19 20.72
CA LEU A 63 -5.43 14.69 21.55
C LEU A 63 -5.47 14.00 22.93
N TYR A 64 -5.22 12.69 22.97
CA TYR A 64 -5.10 11.95 24.22
C TYR A 64 -3.87 12.37 25.04
N TYR A 65 -2.73 12.59 24.35
CA TYR A 65 -1.51 13.11 24.97
C TYR A 65 -1.73 14.48 25.61
N LEU A 66 -2.47 15.40 24.97
CA LEU A 66 -2.77 16.72 25.56
C LEU A 66 -3.54 16.61 26.89
N ARG A 67 -4.34 15.54 27.07
CA ARG A 67 -5.15 15.32 28.27
C ARG A 67 -4.40 14.63 29.41
N ARG A 68 -3.56 13.64 29.11
CA ARG A 68 -2.83 12.81 30.09
C ARG A 68 -1.38 13.24 30.32
N ARG A 69 -0.77 13.92 29.33
CA ARG A 69 0.64 14.33 29.27
C ARG A 69 1.65 13.20 29.50
N ASP A 70 1.32 11.99 29.05
CA ASP A 70 2.21 10.85 29.09
C ASP A 70 2.94 10.66 27.75
N ILE A 71 4.26 10.87 27.75
CA ILE A 71 5.10 10.79 26.56
C ILE A 71 5.33 9.34 26.14
N TYR A 72 5.35 8.40 27.08
CA TYR A 72 5.60 6.99 26.78
C TYR A 72 4.44 6.37 26.01
N ASP A 73 3.21 6.72 26.37
CA ASP A 73 2.01 6.25 25.68
C ASP A 73 1.93 6.80 24.24
N LEU A 74 2.29 8.07 24.04
CA LEU A 74 2.39 8.67 22.71
C LEU A 74 3.47 7.98 21.86
N HIS A 75 4.65 7.74 22.43
CA HIS A 75 5.76 7.09 21.73
C HIS A 75 5.38 5.68 21.28
N ASN A 76 4.82 4.87 22.19
CA ASN A 76 4.45 3.49 21.89
C ASN A 76 3.30 3.42 20.87
N SER A 77 2.32 4.32 20.98
CA SER A 77 1.20 4.40 20.03
C SER A 77 1.67 4.78 18.61
N VAL A 78 2.58 5.74 18.50
CA VAL A 78 3.17 6.14 17.21
C VAL A 78 4.04 5.03 16.62
N LEU A 79 4.88 4.38 17.43
CA LEU A 79 5.65 3.23 16.99
C LEU A 79 4.74 2.10 16.47
N GLY A 80 3.71 1.73 17.24
CA GLY A 80 2.75 0.70 16.85
C GLY A 80 2.06 1.01 15.51
N LEU A 81 1.67 2.27 15.29
CA LEU A 81 1.08 2.70 14.02
C LEU A 81 2.06 2.55 12.85
N LEU A 82 3.31 3.00 13.02
CA LEU A 82 4.33 2.89 11.98
C LEU A 82 4.62 1.42 11.63
N PHE A 83 4.70 0.54 12.63
CA PHE A 83 4.85 -0.89 12.40
C PHE A 83 3.68 -1.49 11.63
N ALA A 84 2.44 -1.18 12.02
CA ALA A 84 1.25 -1.71 11.36
C ALA A 84 1.22 -1.30 9.88
N VAL A 85 1.50 -0.04 9.57
CA VAL A 85 1.52 0.49 8.20
C VAL A 85 2.64 -0.15 7.39
N LEU A 86 3.87 -0.19 7.89
CA LEU A 86 5.03 -0.72 7.15
C LEU A 86 4.94 -2.24 6.94
N ILE A 87 4.53 -3.00 7.94
CA ILE A 87 4.34 -4.46 7.78
C ILE A 87 3.26 -4.73 6.73
N THR A 88 2.16 -3.97 6.76
CA THR A 88 1.10 -4.11 5.75
C THR A 88 1.63 -3.77 4.36
N ALA A 89 2.39 -2.67 4.22
CA ALA A 89 2.99 -2.27 2.95
C ALA A 89 3.87 -3.37 2.36
N VAL A 90 4.86 -3.84 3.15
CA VAL A 90 5.80 -4.90 2.75
C VAL A 90 5.07 -6.18 2.37
N LEU A 91 4.08 -6.62 3.16
CA LEU A 91 3.31 -7.82 2.86
C LEU A 91 2.48 -7.66 1.58
N THR A 92 1.82 -6.51 1.39
CA THR A 92 1.00 -6.30 0.20
C THR A 92 1.85 -6.19 -1.06
N ASP A 93 2.99 -5.50 -1.01
CA ASP A 93 3.84 -5.25 -2.17
C ASP A 93 4.66 -6.49 -2.55
N SER A 94 5.10 -7.28 -1.56
CA SER A 94 5.68 -8.60 -1.83
C SER A 94 4.70 -9.54 -2.53
N ILE A 95 3.43 -9.57 -2.12
CA ILE A 95 2.40 -10.37 -2.80
C ILE A 95 2.10 -9.84 -4.20
N LYS A 96 1.98 -8.51 -4.37
CA LYS A 96 1.76 -7.90 -5.70
C LYS A 96 2.88 -8.27 -6.66
N ASN A 97 4.13 -8.15 -6.22
CA ASN A 97 5.30 -8.47 -7.03
C ASN A 97 5.41 -9.97 -7.31
N GLY A 98 5.09 -10.84 -6.34
CA GLY A 98 5.13 -12.28 -6.51
C GLY A 98 4.03 -12.86 -7.41
N VAL A 99 2.79 -12.36 -7.26
CA VAL A 99 1.64 -12.89 -8.03
C VAL A 99 1.55 -12.27 -9.42
N GLY A 100 1.83 -10.96 -9.56
CA GLY A 100 1.85 -10.29 -10.86
C GLY A 100 0.52 -10.31 -11.62
N ARG A 101 -0.62 -10.39 -10.92
CA ARG A 101 -1.94 -10.45 -11.58
C ARG A 101 -2.28 -9.10 -12.24
N PRO A 102 -2.61 -9.06 -13.54
CA PRO A 102 -3.07 -7.84 -14.20
C PRO A 102 -4.38 -7.33 -13.61
N ARG A 103 -4.59 -6.01 -13.69
CA ARG A 103 -5.85 -5.40 -13.23
C ARG A 103 -7.01 -5.79 -14.16
N PRO A 104 -8.26 -5.83 -13.66
CA PRO A 104 -9.42 -6.15 -14.49
C PRO A 104 -9.69 -5.18 -15.66
N ASP A 105 -9.11 -3.97 -15.60
CA ASP A 105 -9.14 -2.95 -16.66
C ASP A 105 -7.88 -2.97 -17.56
N PHE A 106 -7.06 -4.02 -17.48
CA PHE A 106 -5.80 -4.15 -18.20
C PHE A 106 -5.96 -4.00 -19.72
N PHE A 107 -7.01 -4.59 -20.29
CA PHE A 107 -7.25 -4.53 -21.74
C PHE A 107 -7.35 -3.08 -22.25
N TRP A 108 -8.17 -2.25 -21.61
CA TRP A 108 -8.40 -0.87 -22.04
C TRP A 108 -7.19 0.04 -21.82
N ARG A 109 -6.29 -0.33 -20.91
CA ARG A 109 -5.02 0.39 -20.71
C ARG A 109 -3.99 0.11 -21.80
N CYS A 110 -3.95 -1.13 -22.30
CA CYS A 110 -3.00 -1.56 -23.33
C CYS A 110 -3.54 -1.36 -24.76
N PHE A 111 -4.85 -1.47 -24.95
CA PHE A 111 -5.53 -1.42 -26.25
C PHE A 111 -6.70 -0.40 -26.22
N PRO A 112 -6.40 0.91 -26.15
CA PRO A 112 -7.43 1.95 -26.14
C PRO A 112 -8.28 1.94 -27.43
N ASP A 113 -7.73 1.46 -28.54
CA ASP A 113 -8.42 1.35 -29.83
C ASP A 113 -9.36 0.13 -29.95
N GLY A 114 -9.43 -0.72 -28.91
CA GLY A 114 -10.31 -1.89 -28.85
C GLY A 114 -9.98 -3.00 -29.85
N ARG A 115 -8.76 -3.00 -30.40
CA ARG A 115 -8.25 -4.05 -31.30
C ARG A 115 -7.23 -4.90 -30.56
N ASP A 116 -7.44 -6.22 -30.60
CA ASP A 116 -6.65 -7.25 -29.92
C ASP A 116 -5.52 -7.79 -30.82
#